data_AF-A0A0S4J4T8-F1
#
_entry.id   AF-A0A0S4J4T8-F1
#
_cell.length_a   1.000
_cell.length_b   1.000
_cell.length_c   1.000
_cell.angle_alpha   90.00
_cell.angle_beta   90.00
_cell.angle_gamma   90.00
#
_symmetry.space_group_name_H-M   'P 1'
#
loop_
_entity.id
_entity.type
_entity.pdbx_description
1 polymer ?
#
loop_
_entity_poly.entity_id
_entity_poly.type
_entity_poly.pdbx_seq_one_letter_code
_entity_poly.pdbx_strand_id
1 'polypeptide(L)'
;MTLNTFHSVVVALAMTVLVANTVAAHRAARVVKSSDTDGCINNITNGIEQVLSAAEEIGVAVIDCGAHQTAKCVAAISQTGADIAGAAADVSNAVSACGGRGSLCVTQLLQLSKDLAETGNEVALAADYCTNSTDIIECVADVVDIAETVTKIVESIRAAVNDCKSNSTKEAERLMILKKQHQ
;
A
#
# COMPACT_ATOMS: atom_id res chain seq x y z
N MET A 1 -9.81 32.29 -16.11
CA MET A 1 -8.91 31.59 -15.17
C MET A 1 -8.02 30.69 -16.00
N THR A 2 -6.71 30.89 -15.94
CA THR A 2 -5.75 30.16 -16.78
C THR A 2 -5.65 28.71 -16.31
N LEU A 3 -5.54 27.78 -17.26
CA LEU A 3 -5.45 26.32 -17.05
C LEU A 3 -4.43 25.93 -15.96
N ASN A 4 -3.39 26.77 -15.76
CA ASN A 4 -2.37 26.63 -14.74
C ASN A 4 -2.90 26.71 -13.29
N THR A 5 -3.86 27.59 -12.99
CA THR A 5 -4.39 27.70 -11.62
C THR A 5 -5.25 26.51 -11.21
N PHE A 6 -5.93 25.85 -12.15
CA PHE A 6 -6.73 24.67 -11.87
C PHE A 6 -5.82 23.45 -11.63
N HIS A 7 -4.77 23.29 -12.44
CA HIS A 7 -3.73 22.27 -12.25
C HIS A 7 -3.05 22.37 -10.90
N SER A 8 -2.63 23.57 -10.49
CA SER A 8 -1.96 23.75 -9.19
C SER A 8 -2.86 23.42 -8.00
N VAL A 9 -4.18 23.62 -8.11
CA VAL A 9 -5.14 23.28 -7.06
C VAL A 9 -5.38 21.76 -7.00
N VAL A 10 -5.52 21.08 -8.15
CA VAL A 10 -5.70 19.62 -8.22
C VAL A 10 -4.46 18.90 -7.68
N VAL A 11 -3.26 19.31 -8.09
CA VAL A 11 -2.00 18.76 -7.59
C VAL A 11 -1.86 18.98 -6.08
N ALA A 12 -2.18 20.17 -5.58
CA ALA A 12 -2.13 20.46 -4.15
C ALA A 12 -3.12 19.61 -3.33
N LEU A 13 -4.33 19.39 -3.86
CA LEU A 13 -5.35 18.53 -3.23
C LEU A 13 -4.92 17.06 -3.21
N ALA A 14 -4.44 16.53 -4.34
CA ALA A 14 -3.93 15.16 -4.44
C ALA A 14 -2.79 14.93 -3.45
N MET A 15 -1.84 15.86 -3.37
CA MET A 15 -0.73 15.83 -2.41
C MET A 15 -1.20 15.87 -0.95
N THR A 16 -2.22 16.66 -0.62
CA THR A 16 -2.73 16.69 0.77
C THR A 16 -3.44 15.39 1.14
N VAL A 17 -4.18 14.78 0.21
CA VAL A 17 -4.82 13.48 0.40
C VAL A 17 -3.76 12.39 0.57
N LEU A 18 -2.76 12.34 -0.31
CA LEU A 18 -1.62 11.41 -0.20
C LEU A 18 -0.90 11.51 1.15
N VAL A 19 -0.54 12.72 1.58
CA VAL A 19 0.19 12.95 2.84
C VAL A 19 -0.64 12.56 4.05
N ALA A 20 -1.94 12.87 4.05
CA ALA A 20 -2.83 12.47 5.15
C ALA A 20 -2.93 10.93 5.25
N ASN A 21 -3.00 10.25 4.12
CA ASN A 21 -3.14 8.80 4.06
C ASN A 21 -1.84 8.04 4.37
N THR A 22 -0.68 8.55 3.92
CA THR A 22 0.64 8.01 4.31
C THR A 22 0.91 8.19 5.80
N VAL A 23 0.59 9.34 6.39
CA VAL A 23 0.71 9.54 7.86
C VAL A 23 -0.17 8.56 8.62
N ALA A 24 -1.38 8.31 8.10
CA ALA A 24 -2.28 7.32 8.66
C ALA A 24 -1.66 5.91 8.56
N ALA A 25 -1.22 5.48 7.37
CA ALA A 25 -0.53 4.21 7.13
C ALA A 25 0.67 4.00 8.07
N HIS A 26 1.53 5.02 8.20
CA HIS A 26 2.68 5.04 9.11
C HIS A 26 2.27 4.80 10.57
N ARG A 27 1.18 5.43 11.03
CA ARG A 27 0.67 5.21 12.38
C ARG A 27 0.20 3.78 12.60
N ALA A 28 -0.41 3.16 11.60
CA ALA A 28 -0.83 1.77 11.70
C ALA A 28 0.35 0.80 11.67
N ALA A 29 1.34 1.02 10.79
CA ALA A 29 2.58 0.25 10.72
C ALA A 29 3.34 0.25 12.06
N ARG A 30 3.45 1.42 12.71
CA ARG A 30 4.10 1.55 14.03
C ARG A 30 3.39 0.79 15.14
N VAL A 31 2.07 0.62 15.06
CA VAL A 31 1.30 -0.18 16.03
C VAL A 31 1.58 -1.68 15.85
N VAL A 32 2.13 -2.12 14.71
CA VAL A 32 2.42 -3.55 14.43
C VAL A 32 3.77 -4.02 14.93
N LYS A 33 4.67 -3.12 15.33
CA LYS A 33 5.97 -3.48 15.90
C LYS A 33 5.82 -4.04 17.33
N SER A 34 5.13 -5.17 17.47
CA SER A 34 5.12 -6.00 18.68
C SER A 34 6.36 -6.89 18.68
N SER A 35 6.96 -7.06 19.85
CA SER A 35 8.27 -7.69 20.09
C SER A 35 8.36 -9.21 19.80
N ASP A 36 7.51 -9.76 18.93
CA ASP A 36 7.52 -11.18 18.61
C ASP A 36 8.18 -11.44 17.27
N THR A 37 9.11 -12.39 17.27
CA THR A 37 9.74 -13.06 16.12
C THR A 37 8.72 -13.85 15.28
N ASP A 38 7.59 -13.24 14.91
CA ASP A 38 6.57 -13.85 14.08
C ASP A 38 6.75 -13.41 12.62
N GLY A 39 7.17 -14.36 11.77
CA GLY A 39 7.33 -14.14 10.33
C GLY A 39 6.06 -13.62 9.66
N CYS A 40 4.86 -13.97 10.15
CA CYS A 40 3.59 -13.44 9.65
C CYS A 40 3.52 -11.92 9.82
N ILE A 41 3.79 -11.44 11.04
CA ILE A 41 3.67 -10.01 11.36
C ILE A 41 4.80 -9.19 10.73
N ASN A 42 6.01 -9.73 10.70
CA ASN A 42 7.15 -9.07 10.05
C ASN A 42 6.93 -8.89 8.56
N ASN A 43 6.46 -9.94 7.86
CA ASN A 43 6.17 -9.87 6.44
C ASN A 43 5.05 -8.86 6.14
N ILE A 44 3.98 -8.81 6.93
CA ILE A 44 2.93 -7.78 6.78
C ILE A 44 3.51 -6.38 6.98
N THR A 45 4.36 -6.21 7.99
CA THR A 45 4.97 -4.90 8.30
C THR A 45 5.90 -4.43 7.19
N ASN A 46 6.75 -5.31 6.66
CA ASN A 46 7.61 -4.99 5.52
C ASN A 46 6.78 -4.61 4.29
N GLY A 47 5.70 -5.36 4.01
CA GLY A 47 4.78 -5.02 2.93
C GLY A 47 4.15 -3.64 3.09
N ILE A 48 3.83 -3.21 4.33
CA ILE A 48 3.36 -1.85 4.61
C ILE A 48 4.44 -0.81 4.32
N GLU A 49 5.69 -1.05 4.75
CA GLU A 49 6.80 -0.14 4.52
C GLU A 49 7.05 0.06 3.01
N GLN A 50 6.88 -0.98 2.20
CA GLN A 50 6.96 -0.89 0.75
C GLN A 50 5.80 -0.08 0.14
N VAL A 51 4.55 -0.30 0.56
CA VAL A 51 3.41 0.51 0.07
C VAL A 51 3.55 1.98 0.47
N LEU A 52 4.14 2.25 1.63
CA LEU A 52 4.46 3.60 2.07
C LEU A 52 5.51 4.27 1.19
N SER A 53 6.57 3.55 0.86
CA SER A 53 7.60 4.01 -0.10
C SER A 53 6.95 4.32 -1.46
N ALA A 54 6.09 3.42 -1.96
CA ALA A 54 5.36 3.63 -3.20
C ALA A 54 4.52 4.93 -3.17
N ALA A 55 3.84 5.20 -2.06
CA ALA A 55 3.05 6.42 -1.90
C ALA A 55 3.91 7.70 -1.87
N GLU A 56 5.11 7.65 -1.30
CA GLU A 56 6.06 8.77 -1.35
C GLU A 56 6.53 9.03 -2.78
N GLU A 57 6.86 7.97 -3.53
CA GLU A 57 7.26 8.06 -4.93
C GLU A 57 6.15 8.59 -5.83
N ILE A 58 4.89 8.21 -5.59
CA ILE A 58 3.74 8.82 -6.29
C ILE A 58 3.66 10.31 -6.03
N GLY A 59 3.87 10.75 -4.79
CA GLY A 59 3.90 12.18 -4.45
C GLY A 59 4.98 12.93 -5.23
N VAL A 60 6.18 12.35 -5.33
CA VAL A 60 7.28 12.88 -6.15
C VAL A 60 6.89 12.90 -7.64
N ALA A 61 6.30 11.81 -8.14
CA ALA A 61 5.84 11.70 -9.51
C ALA A 61 4.87 12.82 -9.87
N VAL A 62 3.82 13.08 -9.06
CA VAL A 62 2.85 14.16 -9.33
C VAL A 62 3.54 15.52 -9.50
N ILE A 63 4.51 15.83 -8.63
CA ILE A 63 5.26 17.10 -8.72
C ILE A 63 6.09 17.16 -9.99
N ASP A 64 6.84 16.10 -10.28
CA ASP A 64 7.74 16.06 -11.43
C ASP A 64 6.97 16.03 -12.76
N CYS A 65 5.85 15.30 -12.83
CA CYS A 65 4.95 15.30 -13.98
C CYS A 65 4.36 16.71 -14.19
N GLY A 66 3.83 17.34 -13.13
CA GLY A 66 3.27 18.70 -13.20
C GLY A 66 4.31 19.78 -13.54
N ALA A 67 5.58 19.55 -13.23
CA ALA A 67 6.71 20.41 -13.62
C ALA A 67 7.26 20.10 -15.03
N HIS A 68 6.60 19.23 -15.80
CA HIS A 68 7.04 18.75 -17.12
C HIS A 68 8.42 18.06 -17.11
N GLN A 69 8.80 17.47 -15.98
CA GLN A 69 10.03 16.68 -15.84
C GLN A 69 9.74 15.20 -16.15
N THR A 70 9.32 14.91 -17.38
CA THR A 70 8.82 13.59 -17.81
C THR A 70 9.73 12.43 -17.42
N ALA A 71 11.06 12.57 -17.56
CA ALA A 71 12.00 11.52 -17.20
C ALA A 71 11.99 11.18 -15.70
N LYS A 72 11.82 12.18 -14.82
CA LYS A 72 11.75 11.96 -13.37
C LYS A 72 10.38 11.44 -12.94
N CYS A 73 9.32 12.00 -13.54
CA CYS A 73 7.95 11.51 -13.42
C CYS A 73 7.88 10.01 -13.72
N VAL A 74 8.34 9.57 -14.89
CA VAL A 74 8.37 8.14 -15.27
C VAL A 74 9.23 7.31 -14.33
N ALA A 75 10.38 7.82 -13.87
CA ALA A 75 11.24 7.11 -12.94
C ALA A 75 10.54 6.86 -11.59
N ALA A 76 9.86 7.87 -11.04
CA ALA A 76 9.12 7.77 -9.78
C ALA A 76 7.90 6.82 -9.89
N ILE A 77 7.16 6.85 -11.01
CA ILE A 77 6.08 5.88 -11.28
C ILE A 77 6.66 4.46 -11.40
N SER A 78 7.79 4.30 -12.08
CA SER A 78 8.44 2.98 -12.19
C SER A 78 8.91 2.45 -10.83
N GLN A 79 9.45 3.32 -9.98
CA GLN A 79 9.83 2.95 -8.61
C GLN A 79 8.62 2.57 -7.76
N THR A 80 7.50 3.31 -7.90
CA THR A 80 6.21 2.95 -7.30
C THR A 80 5.82 1.51 -7.65
N GLY A 81 5.98 1.11 -8.92
CA GLY A 81 5.67 -0.24 -9.37
C GLY A 81 6.56 -1.30 -8.72
N ALA A 82 7.86 -1.00 -8.57
CA ALA A 82 8.81 -1.88 -7.89
C ALA A 82 8.46 -2.06 -6.41
N ASP A 83 8.09 -0.97 -5.73
CA ASP A 83 7.71 -0.97 -4.32
C ASP A 83 6.40 -1.76 -4.10
N ILE A 84 5.40 -1.57 -4.97
CA ILE A 84 4.15 -2.37 -4.93
C ILE A 84 4.43 -3.86 -5.16
N ALA A 85 5.32 -4.20 -6.10
CA ALA A 85 5.73 -5.59 -6.32
C ALA A 85 6.44 -6.18 -5.09
N GLY A 86 7.30 -5.40 -4.43
CA GLY A 86 7.92 -5.76 -3.16
C GLY A 86 6.87 -6.01 -2.07
N ALA A 87 5.89 -5.12 -1.95
CA ALA A 87 4.77 -5.28 -1.02
C ALA A 87 3.97 -6.57 -1.29
N ALA A 88 3.68 -6.87 -2.56
CA ALA A 88 2.94 -8.08 -2.94
C ALA A 88 3.71 -9.35 -2.56
N ALA A 89 5.04 -9.36 -2.75
CA ALA A 89 5.89 -10.46 -2.34
C ALA A 89 5.87 -10.65 -0.81
N ASP A 90 5.98 -9.56 -0.05
CA ASP A 90 5.94 -9.60 1.41
C ASP A 90 4.57 -10.06 1.93
N VAL A 91 3.47 -9.58 1.36
CA VAL A 91 2.11 -10.06 1.70
C VAL A 91 1.93 -11.53 1.37
N SER A 92 2.48 -12.01 0.24
CA SER A 92 2.45 -13.43 -0.12
C SER A 92 3.26 -14.29 0.86
N ASN A 93 4.42 -13.78 1.31
CA ASN A 93 5.21 -14.41 2.35
C ASN A 93 4.45 -14.42 3.69
N ALA A 94 3.69 -13.38 3.98
CA ALA A 94 2.82 -13.32 5.16
C ALA A 94 1.73 -14.40 5.09
N VAL A 95 1.01 -14.55 3.98
CA VAL A 95 -0.01 -15.61 3.79
C VAL A 95 0.52 -16.98 4.21
N SER A 96 1.73 -17.31 3.75
CA SER A 96 2.38 -18.58 4.08
C SER A 96 2.79 -18.68 5.55
N ALA A 97 3.38 -17.62 6.10
CA ALA A 97 3.81 -17.58 7.50
C ALA A 97 2.64 -17.53 8.50
N CYS A 98 1.49 -17.00 8.10
CA CYS A 98 0.29 -16.90 8.91
C CYS A 98 -0.55 -18.19 8.93
N GLY A 99 -0.06 -19.31 8.36
CA GLY A 99 -0.78 -20.58 8.13
C GLY A 99 -1.47 -21.27 9.32
N GLY A 100 -1.51 -20.64 10.51
CA GLY A 100 -2.29 -21.07 11.67
C GLY A 100 -3.08 -19.96 12.37
N ARG A 101 -3.10 -18.70 11.88
CA ARG A 101 -3.69 -17.52 12.58
C ARG A 101 -5.16 -17.23 12.21
N GLY A 102 -5.90 -18.25 11.78
CA GLY A 102 -7.32 -18.16 11.39
C GLY A 102 -7.57 -17.71 9.94
N SER A 103 -8.66 -18.21 9.36
CA SER A 103 -8.99 -18.07 7.93
C SER A 103 -9.25 -16.63 7.48
N LEU A 104 -9.73 -15.75 8.37
CA LEU A 104 -10.00 -14.33 8.07
C LEU A 104 -8.72 -13.55 7.76
N CYS A 105 -7.67 -13.73 8.57
CA CYS A 105 -6.36 -13.11 8.36
C CYS A 105 -5.78 -13.50 6.99
N VAL A 106 -5.75 -14.80 6.70
CA VAL A 106 -5.23 -15.32 5.42
C VAL A 106 -6.09 -14.84 4.24
N THR A 107 -7.42 -14.80 4.38
CA THR A 107 -8.32 -14.33 3.31
C THR A 107 -8.07 -12.86 2.97
N GLN A 108 -7.88 -12.00 3.97
CA GLN A 108 -7.61 -10.59 3.73
C GLN A 108 -6.23 -10.36 3.11
N LEU A 109 -5.21 -11.11 3.54
CA LEU A 109 -3.89 -11.05 2.92
C LEU A 109 -3.92 -11.51 1.46
N LEU A 110 -4.72 -12.53 1.14
CA LEU A 110 -4.92 -12.97 -0.24
C LEU A 110 -5.65 -11.92 -1.08
N GLN A 111 -6.64 -11.22 -0.52
CA GLN A 111 -7.32 -10.12 -1.22
C GLN A 111 -6.36 -8.96 -1.46
N LEU A 112 -5.63 -8.56 -0.42
CA LEU A 112 -4.60 -7.53 -0.49
C LEU A 112 -3.54 -7.84 -1.55
N SER A 113 -3.11 -9.10 -1.66
CA SER A 113 -2.16 -9.51 -2.71
C SER A 113 -2.74 -9.34 -4.12
N LYS A 114 -4.06 -9.49 -4.31
CA LYS A 114 -4.71 -9.24 -5.60
C LYS A 114 -4.80 -7.75 -5.88
N ASP A 115 -5.21 -6.96 -4.88
CA ASP A 115 -5.31 -5.51 -5.00
C ASP A 115 -3.94 -4.92 -5.37
N LEU A 116 -2.86 -5.37 -4.71
CA LEU A 116 -1.48 -4.98 -5.04
C LEU A 116 -1.08 -5.36 -6.48
N ALA A 117 -1.47 -6.54 -6.96
CA ALA A 117 -1.16 -6.96 -8.32
C ALA A 117 -1.92 -6.13 -9.37
N GLU A 118 -3.18 -5.78 -9.10
CA GLU A 118 -3.98 -4.92 -9.95
C GLU A 118 -3.39 -3.50 -10.01
N THR A 119 -3.05 -2.92 -8.86
CA THR A 119 -2.39 -1.61 -8.80
C THR A 119 -1.01 -1.63 -9.46
N GLY A 120 -0.24 -2.71 -9.32
CA GLY A 120 1.03 -2.86 -10.02
C GLY A 120 0.87 -2.79 -11.55
N ASN A 121 -0.22 -3.36 -12.08
CA ASN A 121 -0.54 -3.25 -13.51
C ASN A 121 -0.97 -1.83 -13.89
N GLU A 122 -1.80 -1.16 -13.09
CA GLU A 122 -2.19 0.24 -13.31
C GLU A 122 -0.97 1.17 -13.35
N VAL A 123 -0.04 0.99 -12.41
CA VAL A 123 1.22 1.73 -12.35
C VAL A 123 2.10 1.48 -13.57
N ALA A 124 2.21 0.23 -14.03
CA ALA A 124 2.95 -0.10 -15.23
C ALA A 124 2.34 0.55 -16.49
N LEU A 125 1.01 0.55 -16.59
CA LEU A 125 0.29 1.20 -17.69
C LEU A 125 0.49 2.72 -17.67
N ALA A 126 0.41 3.36 -16.50
CA ALA A 126 0.66 4.80 -16.38
C ALA A 126 2.12 5.15 -16.70
N ALA A 127 3.09 4.33 -16.26
CA ALA A 127 4.50 4.56 -16.60
C ALA A 127 4.73 4.49 -18.12
N ASP A 128 4.15 3.48 -18.79
CA ASP A 128 4.25 3.33 -20.24
C ASP A 128 3.54 4.48 -20.98
N TYR A 129 2.36 4.89 -20.50
CA TYR A 129 1.63 6.03 -21.06
C TYR A 129 2.40 7.33 -20.90
N CYS A 130 2.87 7.66 -19.70
CA CYS A 130 3.69 8.84 -19.41
C CYS A 130 5.00 8.88 -20.21
N THR A 131 5.55 7.71 -20.55
CA THR A 131 6.77 7.62 -21.37
C THR A 131 6.49 7.94 -22.84
N ASN A 132 5.35 7.50 -23.36
CA ASN A 132 5.04 7.55 -24.79
C ASN A 132 4.08 8.69 -25.18
N SER A 133 3.40 9.32 -24.21
CA SER A 133 2.44 10.39 -24.45
C SER A 133 3.09 11.76 -24.45
N THR A 134 2.62 12.64 -25.34
CA THR A 134 2.93 14.08 -25.29
C THR A 134 1.99 14.85 -24.36
N ASP A 135 0.93 14.21 -23.86
CA ASP A 135 -0.04 14.82 -22.96
C ASP A 135 0.30 14.54 -21.50
N ILE A 136 1.03 15.48 -20.92
CA ILE A 136 1.43 15.44 -19.51
C ILE A 136 0.22 15.54 -18.56
N ILE A 137 -0.91 16.08 -19.01
CA ILE A 137 -2.09 16.28 -18.16
C ILE A 137 -2.74 14.92 -17.87
N GLU A 138 -2.87 14.08 -18.89
CA GLU A 138 -3.39 12.73 -18.73
C GLU A 138 -2.43 11.87 -17.91
N CYS A 139 -1.12 12.01 -18.12
CA CYS A 139 -0.11 11.36 -17.26
C CYS A 139 -0.27 11.77 -15.78
N VAL A 140 -0.47 13.05 -15.48
CA VAL A 140 -0.74 13.51 -14.10
C VAL A 140 -2.04 12.93 -13.55
N ALA A 141 -3.09 12.82 -14.36
CA ALA A 141 -4.36 12.23 -13.95
C ALA A 141 -4.20 10.75 -13.57
N ASP A 142 -3.51 9.96 -14.39
CA ASP A 142 -3.23 8.55 -14.12
C ASP A 142 -2.44 8.37 -12.81
N VAL A 143 -1.45 9.22 -12.57
CA VAL A 143 -0.67 9.20 -11.32
C VAL A 143 -1.53 9.55 -10.10
N VAL A 144 -2.50 10.45 -10.25
CA VAL A 144 -3.46 10.78 -9.18
C VAL A 144 -4.39 9.59 -8.92
N ASP A 145 -4.90 8.92 -9.95
CA ASP A 145 -5.75 7.74 -9.79
C ASP A 145 -5.00 6.60 -9.08
N ILE A 146 -3.73 6.37 -9.45
CA ILE A 146 -2.83 5.44 -8.76
C ILE A 146 -2.72 5.79 -7.27
N ALA A 147 -2.61 7.08 -6.93
CA ALA A 147 -2.53 7.51 -5.54
C ALA A 147 -3.78 7.16 -4.72
N GLU A 148 -4.96 7.26 -5.33
CA GLU A 148 -6.21 6.85 -4.70
C GLU A 148 -6.25 5.34 -4.49
N THR A 149 -5.78 4.55 -5.46
CA THR A 149 -5.71 3.10 -5.33
C THR A 149 -4.72 2.68 -4.22
N VAL A 150 -3.53 3.28 -4.18
CA VAL A 150 -2.55 3.02 -3.11
C VAL A 150 -3.10 3.40 -1.73
N THR A 151 -3.90 4.47 -1.63
CA THR A 151 -4.62 4.80 -0.40
C THR A 151 -5.56 3.68 0.05
N LYS A 152 -6.34 3.11 -0.87
CA LYS A 152 -7.27 2.01 -0.56
C LYS A 152 -6.49 0.77 -0.10
N ILE A 153 -5.36 0.46 -0.75
CA ILE A 153 -4.47 -0.63 -0.33
C ILE A 153 -4.02 -0.44 1.12
N VAL A 154 -3.57 0.76 1.49
CA VAL A 154 -3.17 1.10 2.87
C VAL A 154 -4.28 0.76 3.86
N GLU A 155 -5.54 1.12 3.55
CA GLU A 155 -6.69 0.84 4.40
C GLU A 155 -6.97 -0.66 4.51
N SER A 156 -6.88 -1.39 3.39
CA SER A 156 -6.99 -2.86 3.36
C SER A 156 -5.92 -3.53 4.22
N ILE A 157 -4.66 -3.05 4.18
CA ILE A 157 -3.59 -3.60 5.01
C ILE A 157 -3.86 -3.38 6.49
N ARG A 158 -4.36 -2.20 6.86
CA ARG A 158 -4.73 -1.89 8.25
C ARG A 158 -5.80 -2.82 8.79
N ALA A 159 -6.82 -3.08 7.99
CA ALA A 159 -7.85 -4.05 8.32
C ALA A 159 -7.24 -5.44 8.53
N ALA A 160 -6.41 -5.89 7.57
CA ALA A 160 -5.72 -7.18 7.65
C ALA A 160 -4.89 -7.34 8.93
N VAL A 161 -4.10 -6.34 9.29
CA VAL A 161 -3.31 -6.34 10.53
C VAL A 161 -4.19 -6.50 11.77
N ASN A 162 -5.28 -5.74 11.86
CA ASN A 162 -6.16 -5.76 13.04
C ASN A 162 -6.85 -7.13 13.18
N ASP A 163 -7.22 -7.76 12.09
CA ASP A 163 -7.86 -9.06 12.08
C ASP A 163 -6.87 -10.20 12.36
N CYS A 164 -5.64 -10.11 11.82
CA CYS A 164 -4.56 -11.03 12.15
C CYS A 164 -4.17 -10.95 13.63
N LYS A 165 -4.22 -9.76 14.25
CA LYS A 165 -4.01 -9.60 15.69
C LYS A 165 -5.17 -10.16 16.52
N SER A 166 -6.39 -9.78 16.21
CA SER A 166 -7.56 -10.18 17.01
C SER A 166 -7.82 -11.69 17.00
N ASN A 167 -7.51 -12.38 15.90
CA ASN A 167 -7.63 -13.83 15.83
C ASN A 167 -6.54 -14.56 16.64
N SER A 168 -5.30 -14.04 16.66
CA SER A 168 -4.23 -14.63 17.49
C SER A 168 -4.57 -14.62 18.98
N THR A 169 -5.23 -13.55 19.46
CA THR A 169 -5.67 -13.44 20.86
C THR A 169 -6.80 -14.42 21.19
N LYS A 170 -7.77 -14.58 20.27
CA LYS A 170 -8.91 -15.49 20.45
C LYS A 170 -8.51 -16.97 20.45
N GLU A 171 -7.54 -17.36 19.61
CA GLU A 171 -7.00 -18.72 19.63
C GLU A 171 -6.21 -19.01 20.90
N ALA A 172 -5.38 -18.07 21.35
CA ALA A 172 -4.66 -18.20 22.61
C ALA A 172 -5.61 -18.37 23.82
N GLU A 173 -6.70 -17.61 23.86
CA GLU A 173 -7.73 -17.70 24.90
C GLU A 173 -8.48 -19.04 24.86
N ARG A 174 -8.85 -19.54 23.67
CA ARG A 174 -9.45 -20.88 23.51
C ARG A 174 -8.52 -22.00 23.97
N LEU A 175 -7.23 -21.92 23.67
CA LEU A 175 -6.25 -22.92 24.09
C LEU A 175 -6.07 -22.92 25.62
N MET A 176 -6.11 -21.75 26.27
CA MET A 176 -6.07 -21.65 27.74
C MET A 176 -7.33 -22.25 28.38
N ILE A 177 -8.51 -22.02 27.79
CA ILE A 177 -9.77 -22.61 28.26
C ILE A 177 -9.73 -24.14 28.13
N LEU A 178 -9.28 -24.66 26.98
CA LEU A 178 -9.14 -26.11 26.76
C LEU A 178 -8.14 -26.77 27.73
N LYS A 179 -7.00 -26.12 28.00
CA LYS A 179 -6.04 -26.61 29.00
C LYS A 179 -6.60 -26.62 30.42
N LYS A 180 -7.46 -25.65 30.77
CA LYS A 180 -8.16 -25.63 32.07
C LYS A 180 -9.25 -26.70 32.21
N GLN A 181 -9.81 -27.21 31.12
CA GLN A 181 -10.81 -28.29 31.17
C GLN A 181 -10.19 -29.70 31.29
N HIS A 182 -8.88 -29.82 31.13
CA HIS A 182 -8.15 -31.09 31.24
C HIS A 182 -7.17 -31.14 32.44
N GLN A 183 -7.32 -30.23 33.40
CA GLN A 183 -6.68 -30.27 34.73
C GLN A 183 -7.73 -30.50 35.81
#